data_AF-A0A0F9H6G6-F1
#
_entry.id   AF-A0A0F9H6G6-F1
#
_cell.length_a   1.000
_cell.length_b   1.000
_cell.length_c   1.000
_cell.angle_alpha   90.00
_cell.angle_beta   90.00
_cell.angle_gamma   90.00
#
_symmetry.space_group_name_H-M   'P 1'
#
loop_
_entity.id
_entity.type
_entity.pdbx_description
1 polymer ?
#
loop_
_entity_poly.entity_id
_entity_poly.type
_entity_poly.pdbx_seq_one_letter_code
_entity_poly.pdbx_strand_id
1 'polypeptide(L)'
;APNDESGVGKDYVTRNTLALFVPKEQFEHRTRISPTALNYWHNPKFEPEWTWNGVVLYLEDVSDNILNSEVMKAFLSGGSKATITVNNMAIEIEIKGKPIVMMTFANCSLNNEMLRRIELIPLDDSKEQTKNIKFFRAMLESRGKKVDYSKSILKAINSLKRVEVIIPEELAYRIADNFPNTRIVRTKLGRFFDLIKSSCAFYQHQRKKYKNGFLIAEGQDYDLAREVFEYVTYSSTAIPVSNNQKKIIETITTLGKTDVPLREILAKVNFIDRRSVYPNLDTLTQNGFLDKETKEENKGTEDYPKIYEFVVYSVAEKKDFMLPTHKELINQEMPSQASSTSYTSQGSQASPGEACEGHEALLSESEKEQKRFKTKKSPPKEGKGSE
;
A
#
# COMPACT_ATOMS: atom_id res chain seq x y z
N ALA A 1 9.55 0.43 -6.69
CA ALA A 1 8.75 0.70 -7.90
C ALA A 1 9.02 -0.34 -8.99
N PRO A 2 8.04 -0.60 -9.89
CA PRO A 2 8.28 -1.36 -11.11
C PRO A 2 9.11 -0.51 -12.05
N ASN A 3 10.28 -1.01 -12.43
CA ASN A 3 11.21 -0.47 -13.43
C ASN A 3 12.13 0.67 -12.98
N ASP A 4 12.50 0.75 -11.70
CA ASP A 4 13.74 1.47 -11.37
C ASP A 4 14.92 0.65 -11.87
N GLU A 5 15.88 1.27 -12.56
CA GLU A 5 17.09 0.59 -13.03
C GLU A 5 17.72 -0.27 -11.91
N SER A 6 18.28 -1.41 -12.29
CA SER A 6 19.06 -2.21 -11.34
C SER A 6 20.16 -1.33 -10.73
N GLY A 7 20.31 -1.36 -9.42
CA GLY A 7 21.35 -0.59 -8.72
C GLY A 7 20.90 0.71 -8.02
N VAL A 8 19.63 1.11 -8.09
CA VAL A 8 19.13 2.29 -7.31
C VAL A 8 19.10 2.06 -5.78
N GLY A 9 19.36 0.84 -5.32
CA GLY A 9 19.48 0.52 -3.89
C GLY A 9 18.17 0.19 -3.17
N LYS A 10 17.15 -0.31 -3.88
CA LYS A 10 15.85 -0.74 -3.31
C LYS A 10 16.01 -1.65 -2.09
N ASP A 11 16.80 -2.71 -2.25
CA ASP A 11 16.99 -3.71 -1.19
C ASP A 11 17.80 -3.14 -0.03
N TYR A 12 18.77 -2.26 -0.34
CA TYR A 12 19.57 -1.58 0.67
C TYR A 12 18.71 -0.66 1.54
N VAL A 13 17.87 0.18 0.94
CA VAL A 13 17.00 1.10 1.67
C VAL A 13 15.99 0.33 2.51
N THR A 14 15.34 -0.67 1.91
CA THR A 14 14.31 -1.48 2.59
C THR A 14 14.89 -2.24 3.78
N ARG A 15 16.01 -2.95 3.58
CA ARG A 15 16.67 -3.73 4.63
C ARG A 15 17.17 -2.86 5.78
N ASN A 16 17.81 -1.72 5.48
CA ASN A 16 18.29 -0.83 6.54
C ASN A 16 17.13 -0.18 7.31
N THR A 17 16.04 0.18 6.64
CA THR A 17 14.85 0.72 7.31
C THR A 17 14.25 -0.33 8.24
N LEU A 18 14.03 -1.55 7.76
CA LEU A 18 13.46 -2.63 8.55
C LEU A 18 14.32 -2.99 9.77
N ALA A 19 15.64 -3.01 9.61
CA ALA A 19 16.57 -3.26 10.71
C ALA A 19 16.51 -2.21 11.83
N LEU A 20 16.01 -1.00 11.55
CA LEU A 20 15.85 0.07 12.54
C LEU A 20 14.50 0.01 13.26
N PHE A 21 13.44 -0.37 12.56
CA PHE A 21 12.06 -0.26 13.06
C PHE A 21 11.44 -1.58 13.53
N VAL A 22 11.93 -2.72 13.03
CA VAL A 22 11.27 -4.02 13.23
C VAL A 22 12.11 -4.91 14.14
N PRO A 23 11.56 -5.38 15.27
CA PRO A 23 12.22 -6.40 16.09
C PRO A 23 12.51 -7.65 15.27
N LYS A 24 13.64 -8.32 15.54
CA LYS A 24 14.07 -9.50 14.77
C LYS A 24 13.05 -10.63 14.83
N GLU A 25 12.33 -10.75 15.93
CA GLU A 25 11.31 -11.77 16.17
C GLU A 25 10.02 -11.52 15.37
N GLN A 26 9.86 -10.31 14.82
CA GLN A 26 8.70 -9.90 14.01
C GLN A 26 9.08 -9.73 12.54
N PHE A 27 10.22 -10.28 12.12
CA PHE A 27 10.78 -10.06 10.80
C PHE A 27 11.06 -11.36 10.06
N GLU A 28 10.34 -11.59 8.96
CA GLU A 28 10.60 -12.69 8.04
C GLU A 28 11.11 -12.17 6.71
N HIS A 29 12.20 -12.76 6.20
CA HIS A 29 12.86 -12.32 4.96
C HIS A 29 13.16 -13.47 4.03
N ARG A 30 12.84 -13.32 2.74
CA ARG A 30 13.29 -14.25 1.68
C ARG A 30 13.73 -13.48 0.45
N THR A 31 14.82 -13.95 -0.16
CA THR A 31 15.32 -13.49 -1.46
C THR A 31 14.69 -14.24 -2.63
N ARG A 32 14.18 -15.45 -2.39
CA ARG A 32 13.43 -16.22 -3.37
C ARG A 32 12.43 -17.11 -2.67
N ILE A 33 11.21 -17.12 -3.17
CA ILE A 33 10.15 -18.03 -2.70
C ILE A 33 9.25 -18.39 -3.88
N SER A 34 8.75 -19.62 -3.92
CA SER A 34 7.72 -20.05 -4.88
C SER A 34 6.33 -19.82 -4.30
N PRO A 35 5.26 -19.71 -5.13
CA PRO A 35 3.91 -19.51 -4.62
C PRO A 35 3.49 -20.65 -3.69
N THR A 36 3.87 -21.89 -4.05
CA THR A 36 3.64 -23.09 -3.25
C THR A 36 4.35 -23.00 -1.90
N ALA A 37 5.63 -22.63 -1.87
CA ALA A 37 6.37 -22.50 -0.62
C ALA A 37 5.75 -21.41 0.28
N LEU A 38 5.36 -20.26 -0.30
CA LEU A 38 4.69 -19.19 0.44
C LEU A 38 3.36 -19.67 1.05
N ASN A 39 2.61 -20.51 0.34
CA ASN A 39 1.33 -21.03 0.79
C ASN A 39 1.45 -21.97 2.00
N TYR A 40 2.55 -22.72 2.08
CA TYR A 40 2.80 -23.67 3.17
C TYR A 40 3.65 -23.10 4.31
N TRP A 41 4.07 -21.85 4.19
CA TRP A 41 4.99 -21.26 5.15
C TRP A 41 4.26 -20.90 6.45
N HIS A 42 4.75 -21.42 7.57
CA HIS A 42 4.15 -21.30 8.89
C HIS A 42 2.71 -21.83 8.92
N ASN A 43 2.52 -23.05 8.42
CA ASN A 43 1.22 -23.70 8.38
C ASN A 43 0.75 -24.05 9.82
N PRO A 44 -0.46 -23.60 10.24
CA PRO A 44 -1.00 -23.86 11.57
C PRO A 44 -1.11 -25.34 11.96
N LYS A 45 -1.14 -26.25 10.99
CA LYS A 45 -1.11 -27.69 11.25
C LYS A 45 0.18 -28.13 11.93
N PHE A 46 1.31 -27.49 11.58
CA PHE A 46 2.62 -27.78 12.14
C PHE A 46 3.05 -26.73 13.18
N GLU A 47 2.55 -25.50 13.06
CA GLU A 47 2.86 -24.35 13.91
C GLU A 47 1.56 -23.69 14.41
N PRO A 48 0.77 -24.34 15.28
CA PRO A 48 -0.59 -23.90 15.63
C PRO A 48 -0.68 -22.52 16.28
N GLU A 49 0.39 -22.16 17.01
CA GLU A 49 0.55 -20.88 17.71
C GLU A 49 1.04 -19.75 16.79
N TRP A 50 1.48 -20.06 15.57
CA TRP A 50 2.00 -19.04 14.66
C TRP A 50 0.87 -18.15 14.13
N THR A 51 1.15 -16.85 14.09
CA THR A 51 0.31 -15.85 13.44
C THR A 51 1.16 -14.81 12.75
N TRP A 52 0.70 -14.36 11.57
CA TRP A 52 1.29 -13.25 10.85
C TRP A 52 0.95 -11.87 11.45
N ASN A 53 0.15 -11.82 12.52
CA ASN A 53 -0.22 -10.55 13.15
C ASN A 53 0.99 -9.82 13.75
N GLY A 54 1.27 -8.63 13.23
CA GLY A 54 2.39 -7.82 13.65
C GLY A 54 3.75 -8.34 13.16
N VAL A 55 3.77 -9.29 12.22
CA VAL A 55 4.97 -9.74 11.52
C VAL A 55 5.12 -8.94 10.23
N VAL A 56 6.36 -8.54 9.93
CA VAL A 56 6.75 -7.95 8.66
C VAL A 56 7.37 -9.02 7.78
N LEU A 57 6.74 -9.29 6.64
CA LEU A 57 7.25 -10.17 5.61
C LEU A 57 7.95 -9.34 4.53
N TYR A 58 9.27 -9.45 4.43
CA TYR A 58 10.05 -8.83 3.38
C TYR A 58 10.43 -9.84 2.31
N LEU A 59 9.98 -9.60 1.08
CA LEU A 59 10.35 -10.40 -0.09
C LEU A 59 11.24 -9.55 -1.02
N GLU A 60 12.47 -10.01 -1.21
CA GLU A 60 13.46 -9.35 -2.05
C GLU A 60 13.39 -9.88 -3.49
N ASP A 61 13.61 -8.98 -4.46
CA ASP A 61 13.47 -9.20 -5.91
C ASP A 61 12.33 -10.16 -6.35
N VAL A 62 11.10 -9.78 -6.00
CA VAL A 62 9.93 -10.63 -6.21
C VAL A 62 9.55 -10.72 -7.69
N SER A 63 9.36 -11.95 -8.18
CA SER A 63 8.86 -12.21 -9.54
C SER A 63 7.36 -11.94 -9.72
N ASP A 64 6.94 -11.66 -10.95
CA ASP A 64 5.53 -11.47 -11.34
C ASP A 64 4.63 -12.65 -10.96
N ASN A 65 5.16 -13.87 -10.99
CA ASN A 65 4.42 -15.07 -10.61
C ASN A 65 4.01 -15.04 -9.13
N ILE A 66 4.87 -14.54 -8.24
CA ILE A 66 4.54 -14.39 -6.82
C ILE A 66 3.61 -13.20 -6.63
N LEU A 67 3.95 -12.05 -7.21
CA LEU A 67 3.20 -10.80 -7.02
C LEU A 67 1.73 -10.93 -7.44
N ASN A 68 1.46 -11.63 -8.54
CA ASN A 68 0.10 -11.83 -9.04
C ASN A 68 -0.55 -13.15 -8.60
N SER A 69 0.09 -13.92 -7.70
CA SER A 69 -0.46 -15.19 -7.22
C SER A 69 -1.67 -15.01 -6.29
N GLU A 70 -2.56 -16.00 -6.29
CA GLU A 70 -3.69 -16.05 -5.34
C GLU A 70 -3.23 -16.07 -3.87
N VAL A 71 -2.09 -16.69 -3.60
CA VAL A 71 -1.48 -16.73 -2.25
C VAL A 71 -1.10 -15.32 -1.80
N MET A 72 -0.49 -14.52 -2.66
CA MET A 72 -0.17 -13.13 -2.32
C MET A 72 -1.43 -12.30 -2.09
N LYS A 73 -2.50 -12.51 -2.88
CA LYS A 73 -3.79 -11.86 -2.66
C LYS A 73 -4.38 -12.18 -1.28
N ALA A 74 -4.28 -13.44 -0.85
CA ALA A 74 -4.72 -13.87 0.48
C ALA A 74 -3.94 -13.16 1.60
N PHE A 75 -2.60 -13.12 1.51
CA PHE A 75 -1.75 -12.41 2.45
C PHE A 75 -2.12 -10.92 2.59
N LEU A 76 -2.42 -10.26 1.46
CA LEU A 76 -2.78 -8.83 1.46
C LEU A 76 -4.23 -8.55 1.90
N SER A 77 -5.13 -9.52 1.78
CA SER A 77 -6.56 -9.34 2.08
C SER A 77 -6.92 -9.66 3.54
N GLY A 78 -6.06 -10.39 4.25
CA GLY A 78 -6.14 -10.59 5.70
C GLY A 78 -6.78 -11.93 6.09
N GLY A 79 -5.93 -12.94 6.27
CA GLY A 79 -6.30 -14.29 6.64
C GLY A 79 -7.13 -15.02 5.58
N SER A 80 -6.80 -16.27 5.28
CA SER A 80 -7.61 -17.05 4.35
C SER A 80 -7.59 -18.52 4.73
N LYS A 81 -8.75 -19.17 4.60
CA LYS A 81 -8.84 -20.61 4.41
C LYS A 81 -8.89 -20.86 2.91
N ALA A 82 -7.90 -21.58 2.40
CA ALA A 82 -7.81 -21.97 1.01
C ALA A 82 -7.75 -23.49 0.92
N THR A 83 -8.51 -24.06 0.01
CA THR A 83 -8.42 -25.49 -0.30
C THR A 83 -7.63 -25.63 -1.58
N ILE A 84 -6.49 -26.33 -1.53
CA ILE A 84 -5.68 -26.62 -2.71
C ILE A 84 -5.55 -28.11 -2.94
N THR A 85 -5.47 -28.52 -4.20
CA THR A 85 -5.29 -29.93 -4.55
C THR A 85 -3.81 -30.26 -4.65
N VAL A 86 -3.33 -31.18 -3.81
CA VAL A 86 -1.97 -31.73 -3.88
C VAL A 86 -2.07 -33.24 -4.00
N ASN A 87 -1.43 -33.81 -5.03
CA ASN A 87 -1.48 -35.25 -5.32
C ASN A 87 -2.93 -35.78 -5.38
N ASN A 88 -3.83 -35.05 -6.05
CA ASN A 88 -5.27 -35.33 -6.16
C ASN A 88 -6.04 -35.35 -4.82
N MET A 89 -5.45 -34.85 -3.74
CA MET A 89 -6.12 -34.69 -2.45
C MET A 89 -6.37 -33.21 -2.16
N ALA A 90 -7.58 -32.88 -1.72
CA ALA A 90 -7.91 -31.56 -1.22
C ALA A 90 -7.24 -31.36 0.15
N ILE A 91 -6.35 -30.37 0.25
CA ILE A 91 -5.69 -29.96 1.48
C ILE A 91 -6.18 -28.57 1.83
N GLU A 92 -6.76 -28.42 3.02
CA GLU A 92 -7.07 -27.11 3.58
C GLU A 92 -5.81 -26.47 4.15
N ILE A 93 -5.64 -25.19 3.82
CA ILE A 93 -4.57 -24.34 4.30
C ILE A 93 -5.21 -23.13 4.94
N GLU A 94 -4.75 -22.80 6.13
CA GLU A 94 -5.19 -21.62 6.86
C GLU A 94 -4.00 -20.69 7.05
N ILE A 95 -4.15 -19.43 6.65
CA ILE A 95 -3.20 -18.37 6.94
C ILE A 95 -3.78 -17.58 8.11
N LYS A 96 -3.18 -17.72 9.30
CA LYS A 96 -3.62 -17.00 10.51
C LYS A 96 -2.99 -15.61 10.59
N GLY A 97 -3.84 -14.59 10.60
CA GLY A 97 -3.42 -13.19 10.75
C GLY A 97 -3.05 -12.50 9.44
N LYS A 98 -2.61 -11.24 9.54
CA LYS A 98 -2.28 -10.39 8.39
C LYS A 98 -0.90 -9.76 8.56
N PRO A 99 0.10 -10.14 7.74
CA PRO A 99 1.41 -9.52 7.80
C PRO A 99 1.43 -8.15 7.14
N ILE A 100 2.43 -7.35 7.51
CA ILE A 100 2.85 -6.20 6.71
C ILE A 100 3.81 -6.75 5.65
N VAL A 101 3.44 -6.66 4.38
CA VAL A 101 4.25 -7.17 3.29
C VAL A 101 5.04 -6.03 2.66
N MET A 102 6.37 -6.13 2.68
CA MET A 102 7.27 -5.24 1.95
C MET A 102 7.93 -6.02 0.82
N MET A 103 7.97 -5.43 -0.37
CA MET A 103 8.49 -6.10 -1.56
C MET A 103 9.34 -5.15 -2.37
N THR A 104 10.45 -5.66 -2.86
CA THR A 104 11.27 -5.03 -3.88
C THR A 104 11.21 -5.88 -5.13
N PHE A 105 11.16 -5.27 -6.30
CA PHE A 105 11.16 -5.97 -7.58
C PHE A 105 11.80 -5.06 -8.63
N ALA A 106 12.53 -5.65 -9.58
CA ALA A 106 13.16 -4.90 -10.66
C ALA A 106 12.13 -4.48 -11.72
N ASN A 107 11.45 -5.45 -12.35
CA ASN A 107 10.43 -5.23 -13.36
C ASN A 107 9.19 -6.02 -12.97
N CYS A 108 8.05 -5.36 -12.79
CA CYS A 108 6.80 -6.08 -12.53
C CYS A 108 5.61 -5.48 -13.27
N SER A 109 4.80 -6.36 -13.84
CA SER A 109 3.45 -6.06 -14.30
C SER A 109 2.43 -6.45 -13.22
N LEU A 110 1.88 -5.46 -12.52
CA LEU A 110 0.79 -5.68 -11.57
C LEU A 110 -0.54 -5.66 -12.31
N ASN A 111 -1.37 -6.68 -12.08
CA ASN A 111 -2.74 -6.65 -12.57
C ASN A 111 -3.59 -5.61 -11.80
N ASN A 112 -4.76 -5.27 -12.36
CA ASN A 112 -5.68 -4.27 -11.78
C ASN A 112 -6.12 -4.59 -10.34
N GLU A 113 -6.13 -5.87 -9.98
CA GLU A 113 -6.47 -6.31 -8.62
C GLU A 113 -5.34 -5.99 -7.64
N MET A 114 -4.09 -6.25 -8.03
CA MET A 114 -2.90 -6.00 -7.23
C MET A 114 -2.57 -4.51 -7.14
N LEU A 115 -2.82 -3.73 -8.19
CA LEU A 115 -2.67 -2.26 -8.18
C LEU A 115 -3.57 -1.59 -7.12
N ARG A 116 -4.69 -2.22 -6.76
CA ARG A 116 -5.57 -1.76 -5.67
C ARG A 116 -5.09 -2.20 -4.29
N ARG A 117 -4.22 -3.21 -4.23
CA ARG A 117 -3.71 -3.81 -2.98
C ARG A 117 -2.30 -3.36 -2.61
N ILE A 118 -1.47 -2.97 -3.57
CA ILE A 118 -0.07 -2.61 -3.36
C ILE A 118 0.11 -1.12 -3.57
N GLU A 119 0.83 -0.47 -2.66
CA GLU A 119 1.33 0.89 -2.87
C GLU A 119 2.72 0.83 -3.51
N LEU A 120 2.92 1.64 -4.56
CA LEU A 120 4.19 1.70 -5.29
C LEU A 120 5.00 2.89 -4.82
N ILE A 121 6.14 2.63 -4.19
CA ILE A 121 7.09 3.65 -3.79
C ILE A 121 8.23 3.68 -4.82
N PRO A 122 8.35 4.73 -5.65
CA PRO A 122 9.53 4.95 -6.48
C PRO A 122 10.69 5.45 -5.63
N LEU A 123 11.90 5.08 -6.02
CA LEU A 123 13.12 5.69 -5.50
C LEU A 123 13.59 6.80 -6.45
N ASP A 124 14.26 7.80 -5.88
CA ASP A 124 14.93 8.84 -6.65
C ASP A 124 16.17 8.27 -7.35
N ASP A 125 16.07 8.13 -8.67
CA ASP A 125 17.13 7.69 -9.58
C ASP A 125 17.81 8.86 -10.30
N SER A 126 17.62 10.10 -9.82
CA SER A 126 18.19 11.29 -10.44
C SER A 126 19.72 11.27 -10.46
N LYS A 127 20.28 11.98 -11.45
CA LYS A 127 21.74 12.17 -11.56
C LYS A 127 22.32 12.86 -10.32
N GLU A 128 21.57 13.79 -9.74
CA GLU A 128 21.96 14.50 -8.53
C GLU A 128 22.02 13.54 -7.33
N GLN A 129 20.98 12.74 -7.13
CA GLN A 129 20.96 11.76 -6.06
C GLN A 129 22.07 10.71 -6.22
N THR A 130 22.31 10.25 -7.44
CA THR A 130 23.42 9.35 -7.76
C THR A 130 24.77 9.99 -7.39
N LYS A 131 24.97 11.26 -7.72
CA LYS A 131 26.17 12.02 -7.35
C LYS A 131 26.32 12.11 -5.83
N ASN A 132 25.25 12.44 -5.11
CA ASN A 132 25.23 12.54 -3.65
C ASN A 132 25.61 11.22 -2.98
N ILE A 133 25.05 10.10 -3.44
CA ILE A 133 25.39 8.76 -2.95
C ILE A 133 26.86 8.44 -3.17
N LYS A 134 27.41 8.75 -4.35
CA LYS A 134 28.84 8.51 -4.65
C LYS A 134 29.76 9.29 -3.73
N PHE A 135 29.49 10.58 -3.51
CA PHE A 135 30.28 11.41 -2.60
C PHE A 135 30.14 10.95 -1.15
N PHE A 136 28.93 10.60 -0.71
CA PHE A 136 28.71 10.07 0.63
C PHE A 136 29.51 8.79 0.87
N ARG A 137 29.48 7.83 -0.07
CA ARG A 137 30.28 6.60 0.03
C ARG A 137 31.78 6.87 0.02
N ALA A 138 32.28 7.72 -0.88
CA ALA A 138 33.70 8.10 -0.89
C ALA A 138 34.14 8.76 0.43
N MET A 139 33.27 9.56 1.03
CA MET A 139 33.49 10.17 2.34
C MET A 139 33.55 9.14 3.48
N LEU A 140 32.71 8.11 3.46
CA LEU A 140 32.76 7.01 4.44
C LEU A 140 34.05 6.19 4.30
N GLU A 141 34.40 5.79 3.08
CA GLU A 141 35.60 4.99 2.79
C GLU A 141 36.88 5.74 3.14
N SER A 142 37.00 7.01 2.72
CA SER A 142 38.19 7.85 3.04
C SER A 142 38.41 8.06 4.54
N ARG A 143 37.35 7.94 5.35
CA ARG A 143 37.41 8.11 6.80
C ARG A 143 37.46 6.78 7.56
N GLY A 144 37.35 5.64 6.87
CA GLY A 144 37.20 4.32 7.49
C GLY A 144 35.98 4.22 8.41
N LYS A 145 34.93 5.02 8.17
CA LYS A 145 33.74 5.09 9.02
C LYS A 145 32.59 4.30 8.41
N LYS A 146 31.81 3.66 9.28
CA LYS A 146 30.49 3.11 8.92
C LYS A 146 29.42 4.19 9.12
N VAL A 147 28.26 3.99 8.51
CA VAL A 147 27.07 4.80 8.80
C VAL A 147 26.73 4.59 10.27
N ASP A 148 26.84 5.65 11.07
CA ASP A 148 26.46 5.64 12.49
C ASP A 148 25.13 6.38 12.63
N TYR A 149 24.13 5.69 13.16
CA TYR A 149 22.82 6.26 13.42
C TYR A 149 22.82 6.94 14.78
N SER A 150 22.17 8.10 14.86
CA SER A 150 22.09 8.84 16.13
C SER A 150 21.45 7.98 17.22
N LYS A 151 22.18 7.77 18.32
CA LYS A 151 21.71 6.99 19.47
C LYS A 151 20.43 7.57 20.09
N SER A 152 20.25 8.89 20.06
CA SER A 152 19.03 9.52 20.57
C SER A 152 17.82 9.20 19.70
N ILE A 153 17.99 9.17 18.38
CA ILE A 153 16.94 8.79 17.42
C ILE A 153 16.60 7.30 17.58
N LEU A 154 17.61 6.42 17.67
CA LEU A 154 17.39 4.99 17.91
C LEU A 154 16.62 4.75 19.21
N LYS A 155 16.97 5.47 20.29
CA LYS A 155 16.26 5.39 21.57
C LYS A 155 14.81 5.84 21.44
N ALA A 156 14.54 6.91 20.67
CA ALA A 156 13.19 7.38 20.41
C ALA A 156 12.38 6.34 19.62
N ILE A 157 12.93 5.77 18.55
CA ILE A 157 12.30 4.70 17.76
C ILE A 157 11.98 3.49 18.65
N ASN A 158 12.95 3.05 19.46
CA ASN A 158 12.78 1.91 20.37
C ASN A 158 11.79 2.17 21.51
N SER A 159 11.43 3.44 21.76
CA SER A 159 10.44 3.80 22.78
C SER A 159 9.00 3.76 22.27
N LEU A 160 8.81 3.69 20.95
CA LEU A 160 7.50 3.62 20.32
C LEU A 160 6.78 2.33 20.72
N LYS A 161 5.48 2.45 21.00
CA LYS A 161 4.60 1.33 21.33
C LYS A 161 3.48 1.24 20.30
N ARG A 162 2.84 0.06 20.27
CA ARG A 162 1.56 -0.11 19.57
C ARG A 162 0.51 0.72 20.28
N VAL A 163 -0.19 1.56 19.53
CA VAL A 163 -1.19 2.50 20.03
C VAL A 163 -2.39 2.47 19.09
N GLU A 164 -3.56 2.75 19.63
CA GLU A 164 -4.77 2.95 18.84
C GLU A 164 -5.00 4.44 18.64
N VAL A 165 -5.45 4.80 17.44
CA VAL A 165 -5.62 6.20 17.03
C VAL A 165 -7.04 6.43 16.55
N ILE A 166 -7.64 7.52 17.03
CA ILE A 166 -8.93 8.03 16.60
C ILE A 166 -8.69 9.28 15.74
N ILE A 167 -9.36 9.33 14.58
CA ILE A 167 -9.45 10.53 13.76
C ILE A 167 -10.69 11.29 14.23
N PRO A 168 -10.60 12.59 14.56
CA PRO A 168 -11.77 13.39 14.90
C PRO A 168 -12.87 13.28 13.85
N GLU A 169 -14.11 13.13 14.29
CA GLU A 169 -15.27 12.87 13.42
C GLU A 169 -15.42 13.94 12.33
N GLU A 170 -15.33 15.22 12.71
CA GLU A 170 -15.39 16.36 11.79
C GLU A 170 -14.33 16.24 10.67
N LEU A 171 -13.09 15.92 11.04
CA LEU A 171 -12.01 15.74 10.06
C LEU A 171 -12.28 14.53 9.16
N ALA A 172 -12.72 13.41 9.73
CA ALA A 172 -13.02 12.20 8.96
C ALA A 172 -14.12 12.43 7.90
N TYR A 173 -15.17 13.19 8.25
CA TYR A 173 -16.26 13.51 7.31
C TYR A 173 -15.83 14.48 6.21
N ARG A 174 -15.10 15.55 6.56
CA ARG A 174 -14.56 16.49 5.57
C ARG A 174 -13.63 15.80 4.58
N ILE A 175 -12.82 14.86 5.06
CA ILE A 175 -11.98 14.01 4.20
C ILE A 175 -12.86 13.20 3.25
N ALA A 176 -13.84 12.46 3.77
CA ALA A 176 -14.69 11.60 2.96
C ALA A 176 -15.43 12.36 1.84
N ASP A 177 -15.91 13.57 2.13
CA ASP A 177 -16.61 14.43 1.17
C ASP A 177 -15.71 14.94 0.03
N ASN A 178 -14.43 15.20 0.34
CA ASN A 178 -13.47 15.66 -0.67
C ASN A 178 -12.91 14.51 -1.53
N PHE A 179 -13.07 13.24 -1.14
CA PHE A 179 -12.60 12.11 -1.93
C PHE A 179 -13.53 11.81 -3.13
N PRO A 180 -13.02 11.42 -4.33
CA PRO A 180 -13.87 11.20 -5.49
C PRO A 180 -14.79 9.99 -5.32
N ASN A 181 -16.02 10.11 -5.81
CA ASN A 181 -17.03 9.05 -5.73
C ASN A 181 -16.80 7.90 -6.74
N THR A 182 -15.67 7.20 -6.64
CA THR A 182 -15.33 6.05 -7.48
C THR A 182 -15.13 4.77 -6.66
N ARG A 183 -15.30 3.60 -7.31
CA ARG A 183 -15.11 2.30 -6.65
C ARG A 183 -13.68 2.10 -6.12
N ILE A 184 -12.67 2.63 -6.82
CA ILE A 184 -11.25 2.52 -6.43
C ILE A 184 -10.97 3.36 -5.19
N VAL A 185 -11.59 4.54 -5.10
CA VAL A 185 -11.44 5.44 -3.96
C VAL A 185 -11.96 4.83 -2.66
N ARG A 186 -13.00 3.98 -2.69
CA ARG A 186 -13.47 3.26 -1.48
C ARG A 186 -12.36 2.49 -0.77
N THR A 187 -11.49 1.83 -1.54
CA THR A 187 -10.34 1.09 -0.98
C THR A 187 -9.19 2.00 -0.56
N LYS A 188 -9.04 3.17 -1.20
CA LYS A 188 -7.96 4.13 -0.92
C LYS A 188 -8.27 5.04 0.26
N LEU A 189 -9.54 5.37 0.50
CA LEU A 189 -9.96 6.16 1.66
C LEU A 189 -9.58 5.50 2.98
N GLY A 190 -9.81 4.19 3.11
CA GLY A 190 -9.38 3.43 4.29
C GLY A 190 -7.87 3.51 4.52
N ARG A 191 -7.08 3.37 3.44
CA ARG A 191 -5.62 3.51 3.50
C ARG A 191 -5.17 4.92 3.86
N PHE A 192 -5.87 5.92 3.35
CA PHE A 192 -5.59 7.31 3.68
C PHE A 192 -5.81 7.57 5.17
N PHE A 193 -6.88 7.04 5.76
CA PHE A 193 -7.05 7.05 7.22
C PHE A 193 -5.94 6.29 7.95
N ASP A 194 -5.49 5.16 7.40
CA ASP A 194 -4.35 4.43 7.97
C ASP A 194 -3.05 5.27 7.93
N LEU A 195 -2.83 6.09 6.90
CA LEU A 195 -1.68 7.02 6.84
C LEU A 195 -1.77 8.09 7.94
N ILE A 196 -2.95 8.67 8.16
CA ILE A 196 -3.17 9.65 9.25
C ILE A 196 -2.88 9.00 10.61
N LYS A 197 -3.45 7.81 10.83
CA LYS A 197 -3.21 7.04 12.06
C LYS A 197 -1.75 6.68 12.23
N SER A 198 -1.05 6.30 11.16
CA SER A 198 0.38 5.97 11.19
C SER A 198 1.21 7.17 11.59
N SER A 199 0.91 8.36 11.05
CA SER A 199 1.58 9.61 11.41
C SER A 199 1.38 9.92 12.90
N CYS A 200 0.13 9.88 13.38
CA CYS A 200 -0.20 10.08 14.79
C CYS A 200 0.52 9.07 15.72
N ALA A 201 0.56 7.79 15.34
CA ALA A 201 1.24 6.74 16.09
C ALA A 201 2.77 6.94 16.15
N PHE A 202 3.36 7.51 15.10
CA PHE A 202 4.77 7.89 15.08
C PHE A 202 5.05 9.03 16.07
N TYR A 203 4.14 10.00 16.16
CA TYR A 203 4.18 11.12 17.11
C TYR A 203 3.50 10.81 18.47
N GLN A 204 3.40 9.53 18.87
CA GLN A 204 2.60 9.11 20.02
C GLN A 204 2.94 9.76 21.37
N HIS A 205 4.16 10.28 21.52
CA HIS A 205 4.59 10.98 22.73
C HIS A 205 4.21 12.47 22.74
N GLN A 206 3.92 13.04 21.57
CA GLN A 206 3.49 14.43 21.40
C GLN A 206 1.97 14.56 21.33
N ARG A 207 1.25 13.48 21.04
CA ARG A 207 -0.21 13.49 20.83
C ARG A 207 -1.00 13.39 22.14
N LYS A 208 -2.17 14.01 22.15
CA LYS A 208 -3.12 13.93 23.26
C LYS A 208 -3.74 12.55 23.34
N LYS A 209 -3.87 12.05 24.57
CA LYS A 209 -4.61 10.82 24.86
C LYS A 209 -6.08 11.14 25.08
N TYR A 210 -6.95 10.33 24.51
CA TYR A 210 -8.37 10.28 24.77
C TYR A 210 -8.70 9.13 25.73
N LYS A 211 -10.00 8.97 26.03
CA LYS A 211 -10.54 7.87 26.84
C LYS A 211 -9.92 6.53 26.42
N ASN A 212 -9.67 5.64 27.38
CA ASN A 212 -9.12 4.30 27.16
C ASN A 212 -7.71 4.25 26.52
N GLY A 213 -6.98 5.37 26.48
CA GLY A 213 -5.59 5.39 26.01
C GLY A 213 -5.42 5.53 24.50
N PHE A 214 -6.52 5.77 23.76
CA PHE A 214 -6.46 6.13 22.35
C PHE A 214 -5.72 7.46 22.17
N LEU A 215 -5.02 7.62 21.06
CA LEU A 215 -4.47 8.91 20.65
C LEU A 215 -5.43 9.61 19.70
N ILE A 216 -5.42 10.94 19.72
CA ILE A 216 -6.22 11.75 18.81
C ILE A 216 -5.30 12.27 17.70
N ALA A 217 -5.64 12.00 16.45
CA ALA A 217 -4.96 12.58 15.29
C ALA A 217 -5.23 14.08 15.20
N GLU A 218 -4.20 14.85 14.87
CA GLU A 218 -4.25 16.29 14.69
C GLU A 218 -4.16 16.66 13.20
N GLY A 219 -4.42 17.92 12.86
CA GLY A 219 -4.35 18.40 11.47
C GLY A 219 -3.00 18.17 10.79
N GLN A 220 -1.91 18.22 11.56
CA GLN A 220 -0.57 17.89 11.05
C GLN A 220 -0.48 16.44 10.54
N ASP A 221 -1.18 15.50 11.20
CA ASP A 221 -1.19 14.10 10.78
C ASP A 221 -1.90 13.94 9.43
N TYR A 222 -2.94 14.75 9.20
CA TYR A 222 -3.60 14.84 7.89
C TYR A 222 -2.68 15.41 6.81
N ASP A 223 -2.02 16.53 7.07
CA ASP A 223 -1.17 17.17 6.06
C ASP A 223 0.01 16.27 5.65
N LEU A 224 0.61 15.55 6.60
CA LEU A 224 1.64 14.54 6.33
C LEU A 224 1.08 13.35 5.54
N ALA A 225 -0.11 12.86 5.90
CA ALA A 225 -0.75 11.77 5.17
C ALA A 225 -1.08 12.19 3.72
N ARG A 226 -1.50 13.45 3.52
CA ARG A 226 -1.76 14.06 2.21
C ARG A 226 -0.51 14.05 1.34
N GLU A 227 0.61 14.55 1.87
CA GLU A 227 1.89 14.56 1.15
C GLU A 227 2.32 13.15 0.71
N VAL A 228 2.23 12.17 1.63
CA VAL A 228 2.56 10.77 1.31
C VAL A 228 1.59 10.17 0.30
N PHE A 229 0.30 10.45 0.43
CA PHE A 229 -0.72 9.95 -0.48
C PHE A 229 -0.54 10.51 -1.90
N GLU A 230 -0.30 11.81 -2.03
CA GLU A 230 -0.01 12.48 -3.31
C GLU A 230 1.30 11.97 -3.93
N TYR A 231 2.30 11.64 -3.12
CA TYR A 231 3.53 11.03 -3.61
C TYR A 231 3.31 9.63 -4.21
N VAL A 232 2.48 8.81 -3.56
CA VAL A 232 2.26 7.40 -3.94
C VAL A 232 1.17 7.25 -5.02
N THR A 233 0.18 8.14 -5.02
CA THR A 233 -0.93 8.11 -5.97
C THR A 233 -0.72 9.13 -7.07
N TYR A 234 -0.44 8.65 -8.28
CA TYR A 234 -0.34 9.52 -9.44
C TYR A 234 -1.73 9.66 -10.06
N SER A 235 -2.33 10.84 -9.96
CA SER A 235 -3.58 11.28 -10.62
C SER A 235 -4.91 11.03 -9.90
N SER A 236 -5.95 11.62 -10.53
CA SER A 236 -7.34 11.68 -10.08
C SER A 236 -8.06 10.37 -9.79
N THR A 237 -7.54 9.26 -10.28
CA THR A 237 -8.10 7.93 -10.04
C THR A 237 -7.44 7.22 -8.86
N ALA A 238 -6.43 7.82 -8.23
CA ALA A 238 -5.59 7.24 -7.19
C ALA A 238 -4.96 5.89 -7.61
N ILE A 239 -4.76 5.68 -8.92
CA ILE A 239 -4.13 4.48 -9.48
C ILE A 239 -2.62 4.71 -9.52
N PRO A 240 -1.80 3.83 -8.92
CA PRO A 240 -0.36 3.98 -8.99
C PRO A 240 0.13 3.69 -10.41
N VAL A 241 1.09 4.47 -10.90
CA VAL A 241 1.75 4.27 -12.20
C VAL A 241 3.21 3.90 -12.00
N SER A 242 3.77 3.11 -12.91
CA SER A 242 5.21 2.85 -12.95
C SER A 242 6.00 4.06 -13.42
N ASN A 243 7.31 4.09 -13.16
CA ASN A 243 8.19 5.17 -13.65
C ASN A 243 8.22 5.25 -15.18
N ASN A 244 8.16 4.10 -15.87
CA ASN A 244 8.06 4.08 -17.34
C ASN A 244 6.75 4.69 -17.84
N GLN A 245 5.63 4.35 -17.19
CA GLN A 245 4.32 4.94 -17.49
C GLN A 245 4.32 6.45 -17.26
N LYS A 246 4.93 6.91 -16.16
CA LYS A 246 5.10 8.32 -15.83
C LYS A 246 5.89 9.06 -16.91
N LYS A 247 7.06 8.52 -17.29
CA LYS A 247 7.90 9.05 -18.38
C LYS A 247 7.18 9.04 -19.75
N ILE A 248 6.33 8.04 -20.03
CA ILE A 248 5.50 8.01 -21.23
C ILE A 248 4.49 9.16 -21.21
N ILE A 249 3.75 9.33 -20.10
CA ILE A 249 2.79 10.44 -19.94
C ILE A 249 3.52 11.78 -20.14
N GLU A 250 4.64 12.00 -19.43
CA GLU A 250 5.46 13.21 -19.55
C GLU A 250 5.95 13.46 -20.99
N THR A 251 6.33 12.40 -21.71
CA THR A 251 6.75 12.49 -23.11
C THR A 251 5.60 12.96 -24.01
N ILE A 252 4.39 12.42 -23.81
CA ILE A 252 3.19 12.82 -24.56
C ILE A 252 2.81 14.27 -24.20
N THR A 253 2.83 14.63 -22.91
CA THR A 253 2.57 15.99 -22.44
C THR A 253 3.56 17.00 -23.05
N THR A 254 4.85 16.66 -23.09
CA THR A 254 5.90 17.54 -23.63
C THR A 254 5.77 17.76 -25.14
N LEU A 255 5.18 16.81 -25.86
CA LEU A 255 4.90 16.99 -27.29
C LEU A 255 3.84 18.07 -27.55
N GLY A 256 3.06 18.46 -26.53
CA GLY A 256 2.20 19.65 -26.54
C GLY A 256 1.05 19.60 -27.54
N LYS A 257 0.78 18.44 -28.13
CA LYS A 257 -0.33 18.22 -29.06
C LYS A 257 -1.49 17.58 -28.32
N THR A 258 -2.71 18.00 -28.66
CA THR A 258 -3.93 17.31 -28.22
C THR A 258 -3.93 15.87 -28.69
N ASP A 259 -3.43 15.59 -29.90
CA ASP A 259 -3.34 14.24 -30.46
C ASP A 259 -1.90 13.93 -30.89
N VAL A 260 -1.27 12.98 -30.23
CA VAL A 260 0.09 12.52 -30.55
C VAL A 260 0.01 11.18 -31.30
N PRO A 261 0.42 11.11 -32.58
CA PRO A 261 0.46 9.84 -33.31
C PRO A 261 1.42 8.83 -32.66
N LEU A 262 1.03 7.56 -32.64
CA LEU A 262 1.85 6.47 -32.09
C LEU A 262 3.29 6.47 -32.64
N ARG A 263 3.46 6.78 -33.93
CA ARG A 263 4.79 6.87 -34.55
C ARG A 263 5.69 7.92 -33.88
N GLU A 264 5.13 9.06 -33.48
CA GLU A 264 5.88 10.11 -32.79
C GLU A 264 6.25 9.66 -31.36
N ILE A 265 5.33 9.00 -30.65
CA ILE A 265 5.59 8.42 -29.33
C ILE A 265 6.76 7.42 -29.42
N LEU A 266 6.69 6.48 -30.36
CA LEU A 266 7.74 5.47 -30.57
C LEU A 266 9.09 6.05 -31.02
N ALA A 267 9.10 7.26 -31.58
CA ALA A 267 10.32 7.97 -31.94
C ALA A 267 10.97 8.68 -30.75
N LYS A 268 10.18 9.05 -29.73
CA LYS A 268 10.64 9.79 -28.54
C LYS A 268 10.89 8.91 -27.33
N VAL A 269 10.11 7.85 -27.15
CA VAL A 269 10.29 6.88 -26.07
C VAL A 269 11.47 5.96 -26.40
N ASN A 270 12.63 6.27 -25.82
CA ASN A 270 13.89 5.54 -26.03
C ASN A 270 14.43 4.84 -24.77
N PHE A 271 13.74 4.98 -23.64
CA PHE A 271 14.13 4.40 -22.34
C PHE A 271 13.55 3.00 -22.10
N ILE A 272 12.71 2.49 -23.01
CA ILE A 272 12.19 1.12 -23.01
C ILE A 272 12.18 0.55 -24.44
N ASP A 273 12.17 -0.77 -24.54
CA ASP A 273 12.01 -1.46 -25.83
C ASP A 273 10.67 -1.11 -26.48
N ARG A 274 10.65 -1.01 -27.82
CA ARG A 274 9.45 -0.67 -28.58
C ARG A 274 8.29 -1.63 -28.32
N ARG A 275 8.55 -2.93 -28.09
CA ARG A 275 7.49 -3.90 -27.77
C ARG A 275 6.88 -3.63 -26.40
N SER A 276 7.65 -3.09 -25.46
CA SER A 276 7.18 -2.72 -24.12
C SER A 276 6.38 -1.42 -24.11
N VAL A 277 6.46 -0.57 -25.14
CA VAL A 277 5.66 0.67 -25.21
C VAL A 277 4.17 0.34 -25.32
N TYR A 278 3.78 -0.64 -26.14
CA TYR A 278 2.37 -0.96 -26.39
C TYR A 278 1.61 -1.38 -25.13
N PRO A 279 2.07 -2.37 -24.33
CA PRO A 279 1.37 -2.74 -23.09
C PRO A 279 1.25 -1.58 -22.10
N ASN A 280 2.24 -0.69 -22.06
CA ASN A 280 2.18 0.50 -21.20
C ASN A 280 1.12 1.50 -21.69
N LEU A 281 1.05 1.77 -23.00
CA LEU A 281 0.01 2.62 -23.58
C LEU A 281 -1.39 2.05 -23.37
N ASP A 282 -1.57 0.74 -23.58
CA ASP A 282 -2.86 0.08 -23.34
C ASP A 282 -3.25 0.12 -21.85
N THR A 283 -2.30 -0.12 -20.94
CA THR A 283 -2.55 -0.02 -19.49
C THR A 283 -2.91 1.41 -19.08
N LEU A 284 -2.19 2.40 -19.60
CA LEU A 284 -2.47 3.82 -19.35
C LEU A 284 -3.86 4.21 -19.88
N THR A 285 -4.24 3.71 -21.05
CA THR A 285 -5.57 3.94 -21.64
C THR A 285 -6.66 3.29 -20.79
N GLN A 286 -6.51 2.01 -20.43
CA GLN A 286 -7.47 1.28 -19.58
C GLN A 286 -7.67 1.93 -18.21
N ASN A 287 -6.63 2.56 -17.68
CA ASN A 287 -6.67 3.25 -16.40
C ASN A 287 -7.08 4.73 -16.52
N GLY A 288 -7.45 5.20 -17.72
CA GLY A 288 -7.93 6.56 -17.98
C GLY A 288 -6.85 7.63 -17.82
N PHE A 289 -5.58 7.30 -18.09
CA PHE A 289 -4.49 8.27 -18.16
C PHE A 289 -4.29 8.84 -19.57
N LEU A 290 -4.64 8.05 -20.58
CA LEU A 290 -4.58 8.44 -21.98
C LEU A 290 -5.92 8.13 -22.63
N ASP A 291 -6.34 8.97 -23.58
CA ASP A 291 -7.37 8.59 -24.54
C ASP A 291 -6.71 8.04 -25.80
N LYS A 292 -7.36 7.05 -26.42
CA LYS A 292 -6.86 6.35 -27.61
C LYS A 292 -7.91 6.46 -28.70
N GLU A 293 -7.55 7.12 -29.79
CA GLU A 293 -8.44 7.30 -30.94
C GLU A 293 -7.76 6.79 -32.22
N THR A 294 -8.55 6.25 -33.13
CA THR A 294 -8.11 5.97 -34.50
C THR A 294 -8.55 7.13 -35.37
N LYS A 295 -7.60 7.76 -36.07
CA LYS A 295 -7.86 8.85 -37.01
C LYS A 295 -7.51 8.42 -38.43
N GLU A 296 -8.17 9.04 -39.39
CA GLU A 296 -7.98 8.82 -40.81
C GLU A 296 -7.34 10.07 -41.44
N GLU A 297 -6.32 9.87 -42.27
CA GLU A 297 -5.69 10.93 -43.07
C GLU A 297 -5.75 10.53 -44.54
N ASN A 298 -6.42 11.34 -45.35
CA ASN A 298 -6.43 11.16 -46.80
C ASN A 298 -5.18 11.81 -47.41
N LYS A 299 -4.26 11.00 -47.94
CA LYS A 299 -3.08 11.47 -48.69
C LYS A 299 -3.22 11.32 -50.21
N GLY A 300 -4.40 10.91 -50.65
CA GLY A 300 -4.72 10.81 -52.08
C GLY A 300 -5.12 12.16 -52.67
N THR A 301 -5.32 12.17 -53.99
CA THR A 301 -6.02 13.27 -54.66
C THR A 301 -7.52 13.06 -54.53
N GLU A 302 -8.31 14.09 -54.86
CA GLU A 302 -9.78 13.99 -54.84
C GLU A 302 -10.30 12.83 -55.71
N ASP A 303 -9.66 12.60 -56.85
CA ASP A 303 -9.99 11.50 -57.78
C ASP A 303 -9.51 10.11 -57.32
N TYR A 304 -8.53 10.05 -56.41
CA TYR A 304 -7.92 8.80 -55.95
C TYR A 304 -7.56 8.89 -54.45
N PRO A 305 -8.56 8.87 -53.55
CA PRO A 305 -8.33 8.98 -52.12
C PRO A 305 -7.51 7.80 -51.62
N LYS A 306 -6.49 8.09 -50.79
CA LYS A 306 -5.70 7.09 -50.06
C LYS A 306 -5.85 7.37 -48.59
N ILE A 307 -6.81 6.68 -47.98
CA ILE A 307 -7.11 6.80 -46.55
C ILE A 307 -6.09 5.99 -45.77
N TYR A 308 -5.38 6.66 -44.87
CA TYR A 308 -4.46 6.02 -43.92
C TYR A 308 -5.06 6.13 -42.53
N GLU A 309 -5.34 5.00 -41.92
CA GLU A 309 -5.70 4.94 -40.50
C GLU A 309 -4.44 4.95 -39.63
N PHE A 310 -4.46 5.73 -38.56
CA PHE A 310 -3.40 5.77 -37.57
C PHE A 310 -3.97 6.02 -36.18
N VAL A 311 -3.30 5.46 -35.17
CA VAL A 311 -3.69 5.63 -33.76
C VAL A 311 -3.01 6.87 -33.20
N VAL A 312 -3.79 7.71 -32.54
CA VAL A 312 -3.32 8.84 -31.76
C VAL A 312 -3.63 8.63 -30.27
N TYR A 313 -2.80 9.23 -29.43
CA TYR A 313 -3.00 9.28 -28.00
C TYR A 313 -3.01 10.72 -27.54
N SER A 314 -3.92 11.04 -26.61
CA SER A 314 -3.96 12.30 -25.90
C SER A 314 -3.80 12.03 -24.40
N VAL A 315 -3.27 13.00 -23.66
CA VAL A 315 -3.35 12.95 -22.19
C VAL A 315 -4.76 13.34 -21.81
N ALA A 316 -5.49 12.43 -21.16
CA ALA A 316 -6.85 12.72 -20.73
C ALA A 316 -6.84 13.99 -19.85
N GLU A 317 -7.73 14.95 -20.14
CA GLU A 317 -7.89 16.16 -19.32
C GLU A 317 -8.30 15.75 -17.91
N LYS A 318 -7.34 15.69 -17.00
CA LYS A 318 -7.61 15.38 -15.59
C LYS A 318 -7.80 16.68 -14.84
N LYS A 319 -8.93 16.80 -14.14
CA LYS A 319 -8.97 17.56 -12.90
C LYS A 319 -8.04 16.82 -11.94
N ASP A 320 -6.86 17.36 -11.67
CA ASP A 320 -5.97 16.81 -10.66
C ASP A 320 -6.77 16.67 -9.36
N PHE A 321 -6.95 15.42 -8.91
CA PHE A 321 -7.49 15.19 -7.58
C PHE A 321 -6.39 15.57 -6.61
N MET A 322 -6.46 16.81 -6.15
CA MET A 322 -5.63 17.31 -5.07
C MET A 322 -6.51 17.34 -3.84
N LEU A 323 -6.06 16.69 -2.79
CA LEU A 323 -6.70 16.84 -1.50
C LEU A 323 -6.42 18.26 -1.00
N PRO A 324 -7.42 18.98 -0.48
CA PRO A 324 -7.19 20.27 0.16
C PRO A 324 -6.23 20.13 1.35
N THR A 325 -5.54 21.19 1.74
CA THR A 325 -4.81 21.24 3.01
C THR A 325 -5.77 21.16 4.20
N HIS A 326 -5.27 20.80 5.39
CA HIS A 326 -6.09 20.79 6.60
C HIS A 326 -6.79 22.13 6.86
N LYS A 327 -6.08 23.24 6.59
CA LYS A 327 -6.61 24.59 6.75
C LYS A 327 -7.78 24.86 5.78
N GLU A 328 -7.64 24.43 4.52
CA GLU A 328 -8.70 24.54 3.52
C GLU A 328 -9.90 23.65 3.89
N LEU A 329 -9.65 22.42 4.35
CA LEU A 329 -10.70 21.50 4.82
C LEU A 329 -11.56 22.11 5.91
N ILE A 330 -10.95 22.71 6.94
CA ILE A 330 -11.69 23.31 8.06
C ILE A 330 -12.52 24.50 7.62
N ASN A 331 -12.00 25.28 6.66
CA ASN A 331 -12.68 26.49 6.18
C ASN A 331 -13.84 26.21 5.21
N GLN A 332 -13.96 24.99 4.69
CA GLN A 332 -15.13 24.59 3.89
C GLN A 332 -16.38 24.57 4.78
N GLU A 333 -17.54 24.97 4.25
CA GLU A 333 -18.79 24.74 4.96
C GLU A 333 -19.02 23.23 5.09
N MET A 334 -19.33 22.75 6.29
CA MET A 334 -19.68 21.34 6.46
C MET A 334 -20.88 21.04 5.55
N PRO A 335 -20.85 19.94 4.78
CA PRO A 335 -22.02 19.55 4.02
C PRO A 335 -23.19 19.46 5.01
N SER A 336 -24.20 20.30 4.78
CA SER A 336 -25.42 20.30 5.59
C SER A 336 -25.93 18.87 5.57
N GLN A 337 -25.79 18.15 6.69
CA GLN A 337 -26.19 16.75 6.75
C GLN A 337 -27.60 16.68 6.19
N ALA A 338 -27.76 15.89 5.12
CA ALA A 338 -29.06 15.66 4.51
C ALA A 338 -30.04 15.40 5.64
N SER A 339 -31.00 16.32 5.77
CA SER A 339 -32.11 16.30 6.70
C SER A 339 -32.47 14.87 7.03
N SER A 340 -32.30 14.51 8.30
CA SER A 340 -32.77 13.28 8.92
C SER A 340 -33.91 12.65 8.14
N THR A 341 -33.61 11.68 7.28
CA THR A 341 -34.62 10.76 6.81
C THR A 341 -35.00 9.99 8.06
N SER A 342 -36.05 10.45 8.72
CA SER A 342 -36.73 9.71 9.77
C SER A 342 -36.97 8.32 9.22
N TYR A 343 -36.26 7.33 9.76
CA TYR A 343 -36.67 5.94 9.63
C TYR A 343 -38.02 5.84 10.35
N THR A 344 -39.10 6.14 9.64
CA THR A 344 -40.45 5.84 10.08
C THR A 344 -40.54 4.33 10.10
N SER A 345 -40.47 3.75 11.30
CA SER A 345 -40.79 2.37 11.54
C SER A 345 -42.21 2.09 11.07
N GLN A 346 -42.36 1.46 9.91
CA GLN A 346 -43.59 0.76 9.60
C GLN A 346 -43.65 -0.45 10.52
N GLY A 347 -44.50 -0.34 11.55
CA GLY A 347 -44.84 -1.44 12.42
C GLY A 347 -45.58 -2.52 11.64
N SER A 348 -44.92 -3.66 11.43
CA SER A 348 -45.59 -4.94 11.23
C SER A 348 -45.79 -5.59 12.60
N GLN A 349 -47.05 -5.70 13.01
CA GLN A 349 -47.45 -6.51 14.16
C GLN A 349 -47.04 -7.97 13.92
N ALA A 350 -46.24 -8.52 14.83
CA ALA A 350 -46.08 -9.95 15.03
C ALA A 350 -46.02 -10.22 16.54
N SER A 351 -46.73 -11.27 16.94
CA SER A 351 -47.08 -11.70 18.29
C SER A 351 -45.88 -12.02 19.21
N PRO A 352 -46.08 -12.05 20.55
CA PRO A 352 -45.00 -12.15 21.53
C PRO A 352 -44.59 -13.60 21.80
N GLY A 353 -43.29 -13.88 21.75
CA GLY A 353 -42.72 -15.14 22.19
C GLY A 353 -41.19 -15.13 22.09
N GLU A 354 -40.56 -15.41 23.23
CA GLU A 354 -39.14 -15.75 23.43
C GLU A 354 -38.12 -14.60 23.51
N ALA A 355 -37.73 -14.33 24.76
CA ALA A 355 -36.61 -13.49 25.15
C ALA A 355 -35.28 -14.20 24.88
N CYS A 356 -34.37 -13.54 24.14
CA CYS A 356 -32.96 -13.92 24.10
C CYS A 356 -32.15 -12.97 25.00
N GLU A 357 -31.87 -13.43 26.21
CA GLU A 357 -30.69 -13.02 26.97
C GLU A 357 -29.45 -13.54 26.23
N GLY A 358 -28.58 -12.67 25.73
CA GLY A 358 -27.44 -13.14 24.94
C GLY A 358 -26.34 -12.15 24.60
N HIS A 359 -26.30 -10.95 25.20
CA HIS A 359 -25.28 -9.95 24.86
C HIS A 359 -24.36 -9.49 25.99
N GLU A 360 -24.56 -9.95 27.23
CA GLU A 360 -23.67 -9.64 28.37
C GLU A 360 -22.59 -10.70 28.65
N ALA A 361 -22.64 -11.88 28.02
CA ALA A 361 -21.70 -12.97 28.31
C ALA A 361 -20.31 -12.79 27.66
N LEU A 362 -20.22 -12.12 26.49
CA LEU A 362 -19.01 -12.08 25.67
C LEU A 362 -17.94 -11.09 26.15
N LEU A 363 -18.30 -10.09 26.96
CA LEU A 363 -17.32 -9.14 27.54
C LEU A 363 -16.68 -9.70 28.83
N SER A 364 -17.26 -10.74 29.44
CA SER A 364 -16.76 -11.33 30.69
C SER A 364 -15.68 -12.41 30.49
N GLU A 365 -15.58 -12.99 29.29
CA GLU A 365 -14.58 -14.03 29.00
C GLU A 365 -13.20 -13.45 28.63
N SER A 366 -13.15 -12.30 27.94
CA SER A 366 -11.88 -11.63 27.62
C SER A 366 -11.13 -11.14 28.87
N GLU A 367 -11.84 -10.81 29.94
CA GLU A 367 -11.23 -10.43 31.22
C GLU A 367 -10.78 -11.63 32.07
N LYS A 368 -11.37 -12.82 31.86
CA LYS A 368 -10.98 -14.07 32.53
C LYS A 368 -9.72 -14.70 31.93
N GLU A 369 -9.49 -14.54 30.62
CA GLU A 369 -8.26 -15.03 29.97
C GLU A 369 -7.01 -14.21 30.35
N GLN A 370 -7.12 -12.89 30.52
CA GLN A 370 -5.98 -12.06 30.92
C GLN A 370 -5.52 -12.31 32.36
N LYS A 371 -6.39 -12.83 33.25
CA LYS A 371 -6.02 -13.21 34.62
C LYS A 371 -5.38 -14.60 34.72
N ARG A 372 -5.56 -15.50 33.74
CA ARG A 372 -4.95 -16.84 33.73
C ARG A 372 -3.47 -16.85 33.36
N PHE A 373 -2.95 -15.80 32.72
CA PHE A 373 -1.54 -15.72 32.30
C PHE A 373 -0.55 -15.26 33.38
N LYS A 374 -0.99 -14.89 34.59
CA LYS A 374 -0.10 -14.38 35.66
C LYS A 374 0.35 -15.41 36.71
N THR A 375 0.01 -16.70 36.58
CA THR A 375 0.44 -17.71 37.54
C THR A 375 0.90 -19.00 36.86
N LYS A 376 2.20 -19.12 36.58
CA LYS A 376 2.95 -20.39 36.47
C LYS A 376 4.45 -20.06 36.56
N LYS A 377 4.99 -20.16 37.78
CA LYS A 377 5.87 -21.24 38.29
C LYS A 377 7.29 -21.19 37.72
N SER A 378 8.22 -20.80 38.61
CA SER A 378 9.66 -20.89 38.47
C SER A 378 10.12 -22.34 38.22
N PRO A 379 11.19 -22.56 37.42
CA PRO A 379 11.74 -23.89 37.19
C PRO A 379 12.54 -24.40 38.41
N PRO A 380 12.70 -25.73 38.58
CA PRO A 380 13.42 -26.31 39.70
C PRO A 380 14.94 -26.17 39.52
N LYS A 381 15.64 -26.00 40.64
CA LYS A 381 17.11 -26.00 40.71
C LYS A 381 17.65 -27.40 40.46
N GLU A 382 18.55 -27.55 39.50
CA GLU A 382 19.32 -28.77 39.28
C GLU A 382 20.30 -29.00 40.45
N GLY A 383 20.28 -30.22 40.98
CA GLY A 383 21.15 -30.70 42.02
C GLY A 383 22.53 -31.10 41.47
N LYS A 384 23.57 -30.75 42.21
CA LYS A 384 24.93 -31.25 42.05
C LYS A 384 24.94 -32.75 42.37
N GLY A 385 25.34 -33.58 41.40
CA GLY A 385 25.77 -34.96 41.62
C GLY A 385 27.29 -35.01 41.57
N SER A 386 27.87 -35.43 42.69
CA SER A 386 29.26 -35.84 42.87
C SER A 386 29.43 -37.31 42.44
N GLU A 387 30.41 -37.57 41.59
CA GLU A 387 31.39 -38.67 41.69
C GLU A 387 32.54 -38.43 40.71
#